data_AF-A0A947KD74-F1
#
_entry.id   AF-A0A947KD74-F1
#
_cell.length_a   1.000
_cell.length_b   1.000
_cell.length_c   1.000
_cell.angle_alpha   90.00
_cell.angle_beta   90.00
_cell.angle_gamma   90.00
#
_symmetry.space_group_name_H-M   'P 1'
#
loop_
_entity.id
_entity.type
_entity.pdbx_description
1 polymer ?
#
loop_
_entity_poly.entity_id
_entity_poly.type
_entity_poly.pdbx_seq_one_letter_code
_entity_poly.pdbx_strand_id
1 'polypeptide(L)'
;MEILLSTARVRDLIYKGNIELLRNTIESSSVEGMRLFDQSLYQLFMDKKISEETAIFYADRPTDLKLRVQSQTQQMFTKKIEILDESE
;
A
#
# COMPACT_ATOMS: atom_id res chain seq x y z
N MET A 1 -8.21 -6.27 -2.57
CA MET A 1 -8.65 -6.42 -3.97
C MET A 1 -7.63 -5.72 -4.85
N GLU A 2 -6.97 -6.46 -5.74
CA GLU A 2 -6.07 -5.85 -6.72
C GLU A 2 -6.85 -5.34 -7.94
N ILE A 3 -6.44 -4.20 -8.51
CA ILE A 3 -7.05 -3.59 -9.69
C ILE A 3 -5.94 -3.14 -10.65
N LEU A 4 -5.97 -3.69 -11.87
CA LEU A 4 -5.09 -3.30 -12.98
C LEU A 4 -5.93 -2.77 -14.14
N LEU A 5 -5.63 -1.56 -14.60
CA LEU A 5 -6.29 -0.95 -15.74
C LEU A 5 -5.43 -1.12 -17.00
N SER A 6 -6.07 -1.50 -18.11
CA SER A 6 -5.39 -1.73 -19.40
C SER A 6 -5.00 -0.42 -20.11
N THR A 7 -4.22 0.43 -19.46
CA THR A 7 -3.67 1.64 -20.07
C THR A 7 -2.71 1.31 -21.21
N ALA A 8 -2.47 2.25 -22.12
CA ALA A 8 -1.51 2.05 -23.22
C ALA A 8 -0.12 1.63 -22.70
N ARG A 9 0.33 2.23 -21.58
CA ARG A 9 1.60 1.87 -20.92
C ARG A 9 1.57 0.45 -20.37
N VAL A 10 0.52 0.05 -19.67
CA VAL A 10 0.38 -1.31 -19.13
C VAL A 10 0.41 -2.35 -20.25
N ARG A 11 -0.30 -2.10 -21.36
CA ARG A 11 -0.29 -2.99 -22.53
C ARG A 11 1.12 -3.13 -23.11
N ASP A 12 1.83 -2.03 -23.31
CA ASP A 12 3.20 -2.04 -23.83
C ASP A 12 4.16 -2.83 -22.91
N LEU A 13 4.03 -2.66 -21.58
CA LEU A 13 4.83 -3.41 -20.61
C LEU A 13 4.54 -4.91 -20.65
N ILE A 14 3.27 -5.31 -20.81
CA ILE A 14 2.87 -6.72 -20.98
C ILE A 14 3.45 -7.29 -22.27
N TYR A 15 3.32 -6.57 -23.40
CA TYR A 15 3.88 -7.01 -24.69
C TYR A 15 5.39 -7.20 -24.65
N LYS A 16 6.10 -6.35 -23.90
CA LYS A 16 7.56 -6.44 -23.73
C LYS A 16 8.00 -7.46 -22.68
N GLY A 17 7.07 -8.06 -21.91
CA GLY A 17 7.38 -8.99 -20.83
C GLY A 17 8.00 -8.34 -19.59
N ASN A 18 7.91 -7.02 -19.44
CA ASN A 18 8.55 -6.26 -18.37
C ASN A 18 7.68 -6.21 -17.10
N ILE A 19 7.58 -7.36 -16.41
CA ILE A 19 6.68 -7.53 -15.24
C ILE A 19 7.13 -6.70 -14.02
N GLU A 20 8.43 -6.55 -13.78
CA GLU A 20 8.91 -5.69 -12.67
C GLU A 20 8.46 -4.24 -12.83
N LEU A 21 8.63 -3.70 -14.05
CA LEU A 21 8.24 -2.34 -14.36
C LEU A 21 6.72 -2.16 -14.34
N LEU A 22 5.96 -3.23 -14.62
CA LEU A 22 4.51 -3.24 -14.48
C LEU A 22 4.10 -3.03 -13.02
N ARG A 23 4.68 -3.76 -12.06
CA ARG A 23 4.36 -3.58 -10.63
C ARG A 23 4.66 -2.16 -10.17
N ASN A 24 5.83 -1.64 -10.51
CA ASN A 24 6.21 -0.25 -10.20
C ASN A 24 5.26 0.76 -10.86
N THR A 25 4.77 0.47 -12.06
CA THR A 25 3.79 1.32 -12.74
C THR A 25 2.45 1.32 -12.01
N ILE A 26 1.98 0.20 -11.45
CA ILE A 26 0.76 0.14 -10.63
C ILE A 26 0.95 0.89 -9.31
N GLU A 27 2.12 0.76 -8.69
CA GLU A 27 2.43 1.42 -7.42
C GLU A 27 2.56 2.94 -7.56
N SER A 28 3.20 3.39 -8.63
CA SER A 28 3.42 4.81 -8.92
C SER A 28 2.28 5.47 -9.67
N SER A 29 1.38 4.70 -10.29
CA SER A 29 0.27 5.29 -11.02
C SER A 29 -0.70 5.97 -10.07
N SER A 30 -0.68 7.30 -10.13
CA SER A 30 -1.75 8.18 -9.64
C SER A 30 -3.03 8.09 -10.48
N VAL A 31 -3.08 7.21 -11.49
CA VAL A 31 -4.26 6.98 -12.32
C VAL A 31 -5.33 6.38 -11.42
N GLU A 32 -6.37 7.18 -11.15
CA GLU A 32 -7.47 6.86 -10.25
C GLU A 32 -8.07 5.49 -10.58
N GLY A 33 -7.76 4.50 -9.74
CA GLY A 33 -8.38 3.17 -9.79
C GLY A 33 -7.43 1.99 -9.86
N MET A 34 -6.15 2.17 -10.22
CA MET A 34 -5.17 1.08 -10.11
C MET A 34 -4.73 0.90 -8.66
N ARG A 35 -4.61 -0.35 -8.22
CA ARG A 35 -4.30 -0.67 -6.82
C ARG A 35 -3.65 -2.04 -6.72
N LEU A 36 -2.51 -2.12 -6.05
CA LEU A 36 -1.87 -3.40 -5.73
C LEU A 36 -2.62 -4.13 -4.60
N PHE A 37 -2.46 -5.45 -4.54
CA PHE A 37 -3.02 -6.23 -3.45
C PHE A 37 -2.49 -5.80 -2.07
N ASP A 38 -1.19 -5.54 -1.93
CA ASP A 38 -0.57 -5.08 -0.67
C ASP A 38 -1.19 -3.77 -0.17
N GLN A 39 -1.51 -2.84 -1.07
CA GLN A 39 -2.19 -1.57 -0.73
C GLN A 39 -3.64 -1.80 -0.27
N SER A 40 -4.27 -2.89 -0.71
CA SER A 40 -5.57 -3.32 -0.18
C SER A 40 -5.49 -3.89 1.22
N LEU A 41 -4.55 -4.80 1.45
CA LEU A 41 -4.34 -5.39 2.77
C LEU A 41 -4.00 -4.31 3.80
N TYR A 42 -3.16 -3.35 3.40
CA TYR A 42 -2.84 -2.19 4.23
C TYR A 42 -4.08 -1.41 4.67
N GLN A 43 -4.97 -1.07 3.73
CA GLN A 43 -6.18 -0.33 4.06
C GLN A 43 -7.13 -1.16 4.93
N LEU A 44 -7.29 -2.45 4.64
CA LEU A 44 -8.14 -3.33 5.45
C LEU A 44 -7.63 -3.42 6.90
N PHE A 45 -6.31 -3.44 7.08
CA PHE A 45 -5.69 -3.36 8.40
C PHE A 45 -5.95 -2.00 9.06
N MET A 46 -5.80 -0.90 8.35
CA MET A 46 -6.09 0.46 8.86
C MET A 46 -7.57 0.65 9.25
N ASP A 47 -8.48 0.05 8.48
CA ASP A 47 -9.91 0.01 8.77
C ASP A 47 -10.26 -0.99 9.91
N LYS A 48 -9.25 -1.65 10.50
CA LYS A 48 -9.37 -2.68 11.54
C LYS A 48 -10.25 -3.88 11.14
N LYS A 49 -10.35 -4.16 9.85
CA LYS A 49 -11.12 -5.30 9.32
C LYS A 49 -10.34 -6.61 9.35
N ILE A 50 -9.01 -6.54 9.36
CA ILE A 50 -8.10 -7.68 9.48
C ILE A 50 -6.99 -7.37 10.50
N SER A 51 -6.37 -8.40 11.07
CA SER A 51 -5.20 -8.22 11.96
C SER A 51 -3.93 -7.92 11.17
N GLU A 52 -2.93 -7.34 11.84
CA GLU A 52 -1.59 -7.12 11.25
C GLU A 52 -0.98 -8.43 10.75
N GLU A 53 -1.08 -9.49 11.55
CA GLU A 53 -0.58 -10.83 11.20
C GLU A 53 -1.24 -11.36 9.92
N THR A 54 -2.57 -11.23 9.79
CA THR A 54 -3.28 -11.62 8.58
C THR A 54 -2.85 -10.78 7.39
N ALA A 55 -2.70 -9.47 7.56
CA ALA A 55 -2.26 -8.58 6.49
C ALA A 55 -0.85 -8.94 5.99
N ILE A 56 0.10 -9.20 6.91
CA ILE A 56 1.48 -9.56 6.56
C ILE A 56 1.54 -10.96 5.92
N PHE A 57 0.78 -11.93 6.44
CA PHE A 57 0.80 -13.30 5.94
C PHE A 57 0.35 -13.41 4.47
N TYR A 58 -0.67 -12.64 4.08
CA TYR A 58 -1.21 -12.65 2.72
C TYR A 58 -0.58 -11.61 1.78
N ALA A 59 0.37 -10.81 2.24
CA ALA A 59 1.05 -9.83 1.40
C ALA A 59 2.02 -10.49 0.42
N ASP A 60 2.10 -9.96 -0.79
CA ASP A 60 3.14 -10.35 -1.75
C ASP A 60 4.53 -9.93 -1.25
N ARG A 61 4.59 -8.77 -0.56
CA ARG A 61 5.80 -8.19 0.03
C ARG A 61 5.60 -7.95 1.53
N PRO A 62 5.69 -9.01 2.36
CA PRO A 62 5.44 -8.92 3.80
C PRO A 62 6.37 -7.93 4.51
N THR A 63 7.64 -7.86 4.09
CA THR A 63 8.64 -6.94 4.65
C THR A 63 8.24 -5.48 4.42
N ASP A 64 7.88 -5.13 3.19
CA ASP A 64 7.49 -3.77 2.81
C ASP A 64 6.20 -3.35 3.51
N LEU A 65 5.21 -4.24 3.57
CA LEU A 65 3.94 -3.98 4.25
C LEU A 65 4.17 -3.75 5.75
N LYS A 66 5.02 -4.56 6.39
CA LYS A 66 5.38 -4.41 7.80
C LYS A 66 6.07 -3.07 8.08
N LEU A 67 7.07 -2.70 7.27
CA LEU A 67 7.75 -1.41 7.39
C LEU A 67 6.77 -0.24 7.26
N ARG A 68 5.83 -0.34 6.33
CA ARG A 68 4.79 0.69 6.12
C ARG A 68 3.85 0.81 7.31
N VAL A 69 3.38 -0.31 7.86
CA VAL A 69 2.54 -0.36 9.07
C VAL A 69 3.26 0.26 10.27
N GLN A 70 4.52 -0.10 10.49
CA GLN A 70 5.33 0.42 11.60
C GLN A 70 5.60 1.92 11.48
N SER A 71 5.97 2.38 10.27
CA SER A 71 6.27 3.80 10.01
C SER A 71 5.04 4.69 10.24
N GLN A 72 3.85 4.25 9.81
CA GLN A 72 2.63 5.02 10.04
C GLN A 72 2.20 4.97 11.52
N THR A 73 2.40 3.84 12.19
CA THR A 73 2.14 3.72 13.63
C THR A 73 2.98 4.74 14.40
N GLN A 74 4.28 4.86 14.10
CA GLN A 74 5.16 5.88 14.69
C GLN A 74 4.67 7.31 14.42
N GLN A 75 4.26 7.62 13.17
CA GLN A 75 3.73 8.95 12.84
C GLN A 75 2.46 9.30 13.63
N MET A 76 1.56 8.33 13.82
CA MET A 76 0.34 8.51 14.62
C MET A 76 0.66 8.77 16.09
N PHE A 77 1.68 8.11 16.64
CA PHE A 77 2.16 8.36 18.00
C PHE A 77 2.73 9.78 18.15
N THR A 78 3.64 10.20 17.26
CA THR A 78 4.24 11.55 17.30
C THR A 78 3.17 12.64 17.21
N LYS A 79 2.25 12.50 16.25
CA LYS A 79 1.17 13.48 16.06
C LYS A 79 0.24 13.56 17.26
N LYS A 80 -0.03 12.44 17.94
CA LYS A 80 -0.88 12.43 19.13
C LYS A 80 -0.21 13.19 20.29
N ILE A 81 1.11 13.04 20.45
CA ILE A 81 1.88 13.76 21.49
C ILE A 81 1.85 15.27 21.24
N GLU A 82 2.05 15.73 19.99
CA GLU A 82 1.99 17.16 19.64
C GLU A 82 0.63 17.79 19.95
N ILE A 83 -0.48 17.08 19.67
CA ILE A 83 -1.83 17.59 19.93
C ILE A 83 -2.13 17.70 21.44
N LEU A 84 -1.49 16.85 22.26
CA LEU A 84 -1.63 16.89 23.71
C LEU A 84 -0.87 18.10 24.32
N ASP A 85 0.29 18.46 23.77
CA ASP A 85 1.10 19.60 24.23
C ASP A 85 0.49 20.97 23.85
N GLU A 86 -0.34 21.05 22.80
CA GLU A 86 -1.04 22.30 22.41
C GLU A 86 -2.36 22.54 23.17
N SER A 87 -2.72 21.65 24.10
CA SER A 87 -3.98 21.71 24.86
C SER A 87 -3.84 22.09 26.35
N GLU A 88 -2.63 22.45 26.79
CA GLU A 88 -2.35 23.15 28.07
C GLU A 88 -2.08 24.65 27.85
#